data_AF-I3S5U3-F1
#
_entry.id   AF-I3S5U3-F1
#
_cell.length_a   1.000
_cell.length_b   1.000
_cell.length_c   1.000
_cell.angle_alpha   90.00
_cell.angle_beta   90.00
_cell.angle_gamma   90.00
#
_symmetry.space_group_name_H-M   'P 1'
#
loop_
_entity.id
_entity.type
_entity.pdbx_description
1 polymer ?
#
loop_
_entity_poly.entity_id
_entity_poly.type
_entity_poly.pdbx_seq_one_letter_code
_entity_poly.pdbx_strand_id
1 'polypeptide(L)'
;MAKDVEVAERGSFSNKDYHDPPPAPLIDAEELTKWSFYRALIAEFIATLLFLYVTVLTVIGYSIQTDVKAGGDACGGVGILGIAWAFGGMIFVLVYCIAGISGGHINPAVTFGLFLARKVSLIRAIMYMVAQCLGAIAGVGLVKAFQSAYFDRYGGGANFLP
;
A
#
# COMPACT_ATOMS: atom_id res chain seq x y z
N MET A 1 -45.21 46.82 2.16
CA MET A 1 -44.00 46.09 1.73
C MET A 1 -43.29 45.57 2.97
N ALA A 2 -43.55 44.31 3.31
CA ALA A 2 -42.65 43.44 4.07
C ALA A 2 -43.13 42.03 3.71
N LYS A 3 -42.33 41.32 2.91
CA LYS A 3 -42.65 39.97 2.45
C LYS A 3 -42.44 39.01 3.62
N ASP A 4 -43.45 38.19 3.88
CA ASP A 4 -43.31 36.97 4.66
C ASP A 4 -42.28 36.05 3.96
N VAL A 5 -41.13 35.86 4.60
CA VAL A 5 -40.16 34.85 4.18
C VAL A 5 -40.47 33.61 5.01
N GLU A 6 -41.35 32.77 4.48
CA GLU A 6 -41.40 31.35 4.85
C GLU A 6 -40.04 30.74 4.48
N VAL A 7 -39.15 30.58 5.46
CA VAL A 7 -37.97 29.74 5.31
C VAL A 7 -38.48 28.31 5.35
N ALA A 8 -38.69 27.74 4.16
CA ALA A 8 -39.03 26.34 3.97
C ALA A 8 -37.98 25.44 4.64
N GLU A 9 -38.31 24.88 5.80
CA GLU A 9 -37.72 23.62 6.26
C GLU A 9 -38.09 22.53 5.27
N ARG A 10 -37.21 22.24 4.30
CA ARG A 10 -37.21 20.99 3.49
C ARG A 10 -35.99 20.91 2.59
N GLY A 11 -34.81 20.84 3.21
CA GLY A 11 -33.62 20.31 2.57
C GLY A 11 -33.49 18.83 2.92
N SER A 12 -34.20 17.98 2.19
CA SER A 12 -34.03 16.52 2.23
C SER A 12 -32.53 16.18 2.23
N PHE A 13 -32.01 15.61 3.33
CA PHE A 13 -30.69 14.98 3.31
C PHE A 13 -30.71 13.98 2.16
N SER A 14 -29.96 14.27 1.10
CA SER A 14 -29.79 13.40 -0.06
C SER A 14 -29.55 11.98 0.43
N ASN A 15 -30.40 11.03 0.01
CA ASN A 15 -30.07 9.61 0.14
C ASN A 15 -28.64 9.44 -0.39
N LYS A 16 -27.76 8.86 0.43
CA LYS A 16 -26.39 8.56 -0.02
C LYS A 16 -26.52 7.52 -1.13
N ASP A 17 -26.07 7.83 -2.34
CA ASP A 17 -26.06 6.87 -3.47
C ASP A 17 -25.19 5.63 -3.18
N TYR A 18 -24.27 5.75 -2.21
CA TYR A 18 -23.48 4.64 -1.70
C TYR A 18 -24.16 4.01 -0.49
N HIS A 19 -24.63 2.78 -0.68
CA HIS A 19 -25.03 1.88 0.39
C HIS A 19 -23.89 0.92 0.69
N ASP A 20 -23.49 0.88 1.96
CA ASP A 20 -22.47 -0.06 2.41
C ASP A 20 -22.93 -1.51 2.15
N PRO A 21 -22.04 -2.37 1.61
CA PRO A 21 -22.34 -3.78 1.52
C PRO A 21 -22.57 -4.37 2.92
N PRO A 22 -23.38 -5.43 3.04
CA PRO A 22 -23.60 -6.09 4.31
C PRO A 22 -22.26 -6.56 4.90
N PRO A 23 -22.15 -6.65 6.24
CA PRO A 23 -20.93 -7.12 6.90
C PRO A 23 -20.49 -8.47 6.34
N ALA A 24 -19.20 -8.59 6.03
CA ALA A 24 -18.64 -9.83 5.52
C ALA A 24 -18.83 -10.95 6.57
N PRO A 25 -19.21 -12.17 6.14
CA PRO A 25 -19.16 -13.34 7.01
C PRO A 25 -17.73 -13.51 7.55
N LEU A 26 -17.62 -13.84 8.84
CA LEU A 26 -16.32 -13.97 9.51
C LEU A 26 -15.46 -15.05 8.84
N ILE A 27 -16.09 -16.16 8.45
CA ILE A 27 -15.46 -17.28 7.74
C ILE A 27 -16.28 -17.53 6.48
N ASP A 28 -15.63 -17.41 5.32
CA ASP A 28 -16.23 -17.72 4.01
C ASP A 28 -15.29 -18.64 3.22
N ALA A 29 -15.41 -19.95 3.48
CA ALA A 29 -14.58 -20.95 2.82
C ALA A 29 -14.90 -21.08 1.31
N GLU A 30 -16.05 -20.59 0.87
CA GLU A 30 -16.43 -20.63 -0.55
C GLU A 30 -15.50 -19.75 -1.41
N GLU A 31 -14.90 -18.70 -0.83
CA GLU A 31 -13.93 -17.85 -1.53
C GLU A 31 -12.74 -18.63 -2.10
N LEU A 32 -12.34 -19.74 -1.46
CA LEU A 32 -11.23 -20.57 -1.91
C LEU A 32 -11.50 -21.29 -3.23
N THR A 33 -12.77 -21.41 -3.63
CA THR A 33 -13.16 -22.01 -4.91
C THR A 33 -13.18 -20.99 -6.05
N LYS A 34 -13.13 -19.69 -5.74
CA LYS A 34 -13.32 -18.61 -6.71
C LYS A 34 -12.00 -18.23 -7.36
N TRP A 35 -11.95 -18.20 -8.69
CA TRP A 35 -10.75 -17.77 -9.44
C TRP A 35 -10.38 -16.31 -9.19
N SER A 36 -11.39 -15.45 -8.96
CA SER A 36 -11.17 -14.04 -8.60
C SER A 36 -10.38 -13.87 -7.30
N PHE A 37 -10.50 -14.82 -6.36
CA PHE A 37 -9.75 -14.81 -5.11
C PHE A 37 -8.25 -14.96 -5.36
N TYR A 38 -7.84 -15.97 -6.13
CA TYR A 38 -6.42 -16.17 -6.47
C TYR A 38 -5.85 -15.02 -7.30
N ARG A 39 -6.63 -14.46 -8.23
CA ARG A 39 -6.22 -13.24 -8.96
C ARG A 39 -5.98 -12.06 -8.01
N ALA A 40 -6.80 -11.90 -6.99
CA ALA A 40 -6.61 -10.87 -5.98
C ALA A 40 -5.35 -11.12 -5.12
N LEU A 41 -5.05 -12.37 -4.76
CA LEU A 41 -3.82 -12.72 -4.06
C LEU A 41 -2.56 -12.40 -4.88
N ILE A 42 -2.58 -12.73 -6.18
CA ILE A 42 -1.48 -12.40 -7.10
C ILE A 42 -1.33 -10.89 -7.21
N ALA A 43 -2.44 -10.14 -7.28
CA ALA A 43 -2.42 -8.69 -7.34
C ALA A 43 -1.77 -8.06 -6.10
N GLU A 44 -2.14 -8.51 -4.89
CA GLU A 44 -1.53 -8.07 -3.63
C GLU A 44 -0.03 -8.42 -3.58
N PHE A 45 0.35 -9.63 -3.98
CA PHE A 45 1.76 -10.05 -4.03
C PHE A 45 2.58 -9.17 -4.98
N ILE A 46 2.13 -8.98 -6.23
CA ILE A 46 2.85 -8.19 -7.24
C ILE A 46 2.90 -6.70 -6.84
N ALA A 47 1.80 -6.16 -6.32
CA ALA A 47 1.77 -4.77 -5.86
C ALA A 47 2.76 -4.55 -4.71
N THR A 48 2.78 -5.41 -3.69
CA THR A 48 3.73 -5.26 -2.58
C THR A 48 5.18 -5.52 -3.02
N LEU A 49 5.41 -6.43 -3.97
CA LEU A 49 6.73 -6.61 -4.59
C LEU A 49 7.23 -5.31 -5.25
N LEU A 50 6.42 -4.72 -6.12
CA LEU A 50 6.78 -3.48 -6.82
C LEU A 50 6.96 -2.32 -5.84
N PHE A 51 6.07 -2.22 -4.84
CA PHE A 51 6.15 -1.20 -3.78
C PHE A 51 7.49 -1.25 -3.06
N LEU A 52 7.91 -2.42 -2.56
CA LEU A 52 9.16 -2.55 -1.81
C LEU A 52 10.38 -2.45 -2.72
N TYR A 53 10.32 -3.00 -3.94
CA TYR A 53 11.42 -2.86 -4.90
C TYR A 53 11.75 -1.39 -5.19
N VAL A 54 10.75 -0.59 -5.57
CA VAL A 54 10.95 0.82 -5.94
C VAL A 54 11.38 1.66 -4.75
N THR A 55 10.72 1.49 -3.60
CA THR A 55 10.99 2.32 -2.42
C THR A 55 12.36 2.01 -1.81
N VAL A 56 12.73 0.74 -1.65
CA VAL A 56 14.04 0.36 -1.09
C VAL A 56 15.17 0.71 -2.05
N LEU A 57 14.98 0.54 -3.37
CA LEU A 57 15.94 1.00 -4.37
C LEU A 57 16.14 2.52 -4.31
N THR A 58 15.08 3.29 -4.09
CA THR A 58 15.16 4.76 -3.95
C THR A 58 15.93 5.15 -2.68
N VAL A 59 15.67 4.48 -1.56
CA VAL A 59 16.39 4.72 -0.30
C VAL A 59 17.88 4.44 -0.47
N ILE A 60 18.25 3.28 -1.00
CA ILE A 60 19.65 2.91 -1.20
C ILE A 60 20.31 3.84 -2.22
N GLY A 61 19.63 4.17 -3.33
CA GLY A 61 20.12 5.11 -4.33
C GLY A 61 20.43 6.49 -3.74
N TYR A 62 19.54 6.99 -2.89
CA TYR A 62 19.78 8.22 -2.13
C TYR A 62 21.01 8.12 -1.21
N SER A 63 21.13 7.02 -0.46
CA SER A 63 22.28 6.81 0.44
C SER A 63 23.61 6.72 -0.31
N ILE A 64 23.64 6.08 -1.49
CA ILE A 64 24.84 6.04 -2.35
C ILE A 64 25.21 7.45 -2.80
N GLN A 65 24.24 8.22 -3.30
CA GLN A 65 24.49 9.54 -3.89
C GLN A 65 24.88 10.60 -2.86
N THR A 66 24.47 10.43 -1.60
CA THR A 66 24.76 11.38 -0.51
C THR A 66 25.96 11.03 0.36
N ASP A 67 26.57 9.86 0.18
CA ASP A 67 27.76 9.46 0.94
C ASP A 67 29.02 10.18 0.44
N VAL A 68 29.29 11.35 1.02
CA VAL A 68 30.49 12.16 0.74
C VAL A 68 31.80 11.41 0.99
N LYS A 69 31.82 10.41 1.87
CA LYS A 69 33.02 9.59 2.13
C LYS A 69 33.28 8.59 1.01
N ALA A 70 32.27 8.28 0.21
CA ALA A 70 32.35 7.44 -0.98
C ALA A 70 32.43 8.23 -2.29
N GLY A 71 32.62 9.56 -2.22
CA GLY A 71 32.65 10.43 -3.41
C GLY A 71 31.29 10.93 -3.89
N GLY A 72 30.23 10.76 -3.08
CA GLY A 72 28.92 11.38 -3.30
C GLY A 72 28.90 12.88 -2.98
N ASP A 73 27.76 13.52 -3.25
CA ASP A 73 27.51 14.93 -2.95
C ASP A 73 26.52 15.06 -1.79
N ALA A 74 26.80 15.93 -0.82
CA ALA A 74 25.95 16.11 0.36
C ALA A 74 24.51 16.52 0.00
N CYS A 75 24.36 17.24 -1.12
CA CYS A 75 23.08 17.67 -1.67
C CYS A 75 22.64 16.83 -2.89
N GLY A 76 23.33 15.72 -3.16
CA GLY A 76 23.07 14.85 -4.29
C GLY A 76 21.80 14.01 -4.15
N GLY A 77 21.31 13.52 -5.28
CA GLY A 77 20.19 12.58 -5.35
C GLY A 77 18.82 13.20 -5.11
N VAL A 78 17.86 12.35 -4.72
CA VAL A 78 16.43 12.71 -4.66
C VAL A 78 16.01 13.42 -3.36
N GLY A 79 16.90 13.49 -2.38
CA GLY A 79 16.58 13.99 -1.04
C GLY A 79 15.61 13.10 -0.26
N ILE A 80 15.46 13.36 1.04
CA ILE A 80 14.46 12.69 1.89
C ILE A 80 13.03 12.96 1.37
N LEU A 81 12.81 14.13 0.77
CA LEU A 81 11.53 14.46 0.11
C LEU A 81 11.23 13.50 -1.05
N GLY A 82 12.23 13.16 -1.88
CA GLY A 82 12.07 12.18 -2.96
C GLY A 82 11.79 10.77 -2.45
N ILE A 83 12.39 10.38 -1.33
CA ILE A 83 12.04 9.11 -0.65
C ILE A 83 10.57 9.14 -0.23
N ALA A 84 10.11 10.20 0.43
CA ALA A 84 8.71 10.33 0.84
C ALA A 84 7.74 10.25 -0.37
N TRP A 85 8.10 10.87 -1.49
CA TRP A 85 7.36 10.76 -2.75
C TRP A 85 7.35 9.36 -3.32
N ALA A 86 8.46 8.61 -3.25
CA ALA A 86 8.48 7.23 -3.70
C ALA A 86 7.50 6.35 -2.90
N PHE A 87 7.45 6.49 -1.58
CA PHE A 87 6.50 5.75 -0.74
C PHE A 87 5.04 6.14 -1.04
N GLY A 88 4.70 7.43 -0.96
CA GLY A 88 3.34 7.90 -1.18
C GLY A 88 2.85 7.70 -2.61
N GLY A 89 3.71 8.01 -3.58
CA GLY A 89 3.42 7.89 -5.01
C GLY A 89 3.20 6.43 -5.43
N MET A 90 4.04 5.50 -4.94
CA MET A 90 3.84 4.08 -5.24
C MET A 90 2.54 3.54 -4.66
N ILE A 91 2.19 3.91 -3.41
CA ILE A 91 0.89 3.52 -2.85
C ILE A 91 -0.26 4.07 -3.69
N PHE A 92 -0.24 5.35 -4.05
CA PHE A 92 -1.27 5.96 -4.90
C PHE A 92 -1.45 5.21 -6.23
N VAL A 93 -0.35 4.97 -6.96
CA VAL A 93 -0.38 4.29 -8.26
C VAL A 93 -0.87 2.85 -8.12
N LEU A 94 -0.29 2.10 -7.19
CA LEU A 94 -0.62 0.68 -7.05
C LEU A 94 -2.05 0.48 -6.57
N VAL A 95 -2.52 1.24 -5.57
CA VAL A 95 -3.91 1.19 -5.12
C VAL A 95 -4.85 1.49 -6.29
N TYR A 96 -4.56 2.52 -7.08
CA TYR A 96 -5.35 2.81 -8.28
C TYR A 96 -5.41 1.62 -9.26
N CYS A 97 -4.30 0.94 -9.48
CA CYS A 97 -4.24 -0.22 -10.38
C CYS A 97 -4.99 -1.46 -9.87
N ILE A 98 -4.96 -1.73 -8.57
CA ILE A 98 -5.48 -3.00 -8.01
C ILE A 98 -6.75 -2.84 -7.16
N ALA A 99 -7.26 -1.63 -6.94
CA ALA A 99 -8.49 -1.39 -6.19
C ALA A 99 -9.68 -2.21 -6.72
N GLY A 100 -9.85 -2.26 -8.05
CA GLY A 100 -10.93 -3.03 -8.69
C GLY A 100 -10.70 -4.55 -8.73
N ILE A 101 -9.53 -5.04 -8.31
CA ILE A 101 -9.16 -6.46 -8.36
C ILE A 101 -9.13 -7.07 -6.96
N SER A 102 -8.33 -6.50 -6.06
CA SER A 102 -8.13 -7.02 -4.70
C SER A 102 -8.75 -6.15 -3.61
N GLY A 103 -9.09 -4.90 -3.91
CA GLY A 103 -9.40 -3.86 -2.93
C GLY A 103 -8.21 -2.93 -2.62
N GLY A 104 -7.02 -3.22 -3.15
CA GLY A 104 -5.86 -2.33 -3.07
C GLY A 104 -5.30 -2.16 -1.65
N HIS A 105 -5.05 -3.27 -0.94
CA HIS A 105 -4.63 -3.19 0.45
C HIS A 105 -3.13 -2.92 0.59
N ILE A 106 -2.29 -3.74 -0.06
CA ILE A 106 -0.81 -3.69 -0.15
C ILE A 106 -0.09 -3.83 1.21
N ASN A 107 -0.84 -3.68 2.31
CA ASN A 107 -0.36 -3.51 3.66
C ASN A 107 -1.16 -4.42 4.63
N PRO A 108 -0.48 -5.24 5.45
CA PRO A 108 -1.13 -6.07 6.46
C PRO A 108 -1.98 -5.29 7.46
N ALA A 109 -1.56 -4.09 7.87
CA ALA A 109 -2.30 -3.25 8.81
C ALA A 109 -3.61 -2.73 8.21
N VAL A 110 -3.62 -2.36 6.92
CA VAL A 110 -4.83 -1.96 6.19
C VAL A 110 -5.79 -3.14 6.09
N THR A 111 -5.28 -4.30 5.72
CA THR A 111 -6.06 -5.55 5.65
C THR A 111 -6.66 -5.90 6.99
N PHE A 112 -5.89 -5.79 8.06
CA PHE A 112 -6.35 -6.06 9.42
C PHE A 112 -7.42 -5.07 9.88
N GLY A 113 -7.25 -3.77 9.60
CA GLY A 113 -8.25 -2.75 9.91
C GLY A 113 -9.59 -3.01 9.22
N LEU A 114 -9.56 -3.38 7.93
CA LEU A 114 -10.76 -3.74 7.17
C LEU A 114 -11.41 -5.04 7.64
N PHE A 115 -10.60 -6.00 8.10
CA PHE A 115 -11.10 -7.20 8.77
C PHE A 115 -11.85 -6.85 10.08
N LEU A 116 -11.26 -6.02 10.93
CA LEU A 116 -11.91 -5.56 12.18
C LEU A 116 -13.21 -4.80 11.90
N ALA A 117 -13.27 -4.05 10.79
CA ALA A 117 -14.47 -3.36 10.32
C ALA A 117 -15.51 -4.29 9.66
N ARG A 118 -15.28 -5.62 9.64
CA ARG A 118 -16.11 -6.62 8.93
C ARG A 118 -16.33 -6.30 7.45
N LYS A 119 -15.34 -5.70 6.80
CA LYS A 119 -15.32 -5.48 5.35
C LYS A 119 -14.63 -6.60 4.58
N VAL A 120 -13.89 -7.46 5.28
CA VAL A 120 -13.11 -8.57 4.71
C VAL A 120 -13.24 -9.82 5.60
N SER A 121 -13.32 -11.01 4.98
CA SER A 121 -13.37 -12.30 5.69
C SER A 121 -12.03 -12.64 6.34
N LEU A 122 -12.03 -13.49 7.37
CA LEU A 122 -10.80 -13.93 8.04
C LEU A 122 -9.83 -14.64 7.08
N ILE A 123 -10.38 -15.50 6.20
CA ILE A 123 -9.59 -16.29 5.24
C ILE A 123 -8.88 -15.34 4.26
N ARG A 124 -9.61 -14.37 3.69
CA ARG A 124 -9.03 -13.36 2.80
C ARG A 124 -7.99 -12.52 3.52
N ALA A 125 -8.27 -12.08 4.75
CA ALA A 125 -7.33 -11.28 5.52
C ALA A 125 -5.99 -11.98 5.72
N ILE A 126 -6.01 -13.24 6.17
CA ILE A 126 -4.78 -14.03 6.38
C ILE A 126 -4.04 -14.23 5.07
N MET A 127 -4.73 -14.65 4.00
CA MET A 127 -4.09 -14.92 2.72
C MET A 127 -3.50 -13.66 2.08
N TYR A 128 -4.16 -12.50 2.24
CA TYR A 128 -3.62 -11.21 1.80
C TYR A 128 -2.35 -10.85 2.56
N MET A 129 -2.34 -10.99 3.89
CA MET A 129 -1.16 -10.70 4.70
C MET A 129 0.03 -11.59 4.30
N VAL A 130 -0.22 -12.88 4.05
CA VAL A 130 0.82 -13.79 3.55
C VAL A 130 1.33 -13.34 2.18
N ALA A 131 0.44 -13.04 1.23
CA ALA A 131 0.81 -12.55 -0.10
C ALA A 131 1.62 -11.24 -0.05
N GLN A 132 1.21 -10.30 0.80
CA GLN A 132 1.89 -9.02 1.02
C GLN A 132 3.29 -9.23 1.60
N CYS A 133 3.44 -10.07 2.64
CA CYS A 133 4.73 -10.38 3.23
C CYS A 133 5.68 -11.07 2.22
N LEU A 134 5.19 -12.03 1.45
CA LEU A 134 5.98 -12.70 0.42
C LEU A 134 6.37 -11.73 -0.70
N GLY A 135 5.46 -10.85 -1.11
CA GLY A 135 5.73 -9.80 -2.10
C GLY A 135 6.81 -8.84 -1.60
N ALA A 136 6.70 -8.38 -0.36
CA ALA A 136 7.72 -7.52 0.27
C ALA A 136 9.10 -8.17 0.27
N ILE A 137 9.19 -9.44 0.70
CA ILE A 137 10.45 -10.20 0.71
C ILE A 137 11.03 -10.29 -0.72
N ALA A 138 10.21 -10.62 -1.72
CA ALA A 138 10.65 -10.73 -3.10
C ALA A 138 11.13 -9.37 -3.65
N GLY A 139 10.41 -8.28 -3.37
CA GLY A 139 10.76 -6.93 -3.80
C GLY A 139 12.11 -6.47 -3.25
N VAL A 140 12.32 -6.62 -1.94
CA VAL A 140 13.61 -6.31 -1.29
C VAL A 140 14.72 -7.25 -1.77
N GLY A 141 14.40 -8.54 -1.95
CA GLY A 141 15.32 -9.55 -2.48
C GLY A 141 15.85 -9.18 -3.87
N LEU A 142 15.00 -8.64 -4.75
CA LEU A 142 15.42 -8.14 -6.07
C LEU A 142 16.40 -6.97 -5.95
N VAL A 143 16.17 -6.03 -5.02
CA VAL A 143 17.11 -4.93 -4.79
C VAL A 143 18.47 -5.45 -4.34
N LYS A 144 18.48 -6.41 -3.41
CA LYS A 144 19.72 -7.07 -2.97
C LYS A 144 20.41 -7.84 -4.11
N ALA A 145 19.65 -8.48 -4.99
CA ALA A 145 20.20 -9.21 -6.14
C ALA A 145 20.91 -8.28 -7.14
N PHE A 146 20.39 -7.07 -7.37
CA PHE A 146 20.96 -6.12 -8.33
C PHE A 146 22.13 -5.31 -7.78
N GLN A 147 22.15 -5.00 -6.48
CA GLN A 147 23.17 -4.15 -5.88
C GLN A 147 23.58 -4.63 -4.49
N SER A 148 23.97 -5.91 -4.38
CA SER A 148 24.26 -6.58 -3.10
C SER A 148 25.24 -5.83 -2.20
N ALA A 149 26.36 -5.37 -2.75
CA ALA A 149 27.39 -4.66 -1.99
C ALA A 149 26.86 -3.34 -1.40
N TYR A 150 26.09 -2.58 -2.18
CA TYR A 150 25.49 -1.32 -1.72
C TYR A 150 24.33 -1.57 -0.76
N PHE A 151 23.53 -2.59 -1.02
CA PHE A 151 22.44 -3.00 -0.15
C PHE A 151 22.94 -3.31 1.26
N ASP A 152 23.97 -4.14 1.39
CA ASP A 152 24.51 -4.52 2.70
C ASP A 152 25.23 -3.33 3.38
N ARG A 153 25.92 -2.48 2.60
CA ARG A 153 26.61 -1.29 3.14
C ARG A 153 25.65 -0.23 3.67
N TYR A 154 24.54 0.02 2.99
CA TYR A 154 23.57 1.07 3.34
C TYR A 154 22.34 0.53 4.09
N GLY A 155 22.48 -0.61 4.76
CA GLY A 155 21.49 -1.08 5.73
C GLY A 155 20.25 -1.74 5.12
N GLY A 156 20.24 -2.01 3.82
CA GLY A 156 19.18 -2.76 3.15
C GLY A 156 17.79 -2.12 3.19
N GLY A 157 17.72 -0.80 3.43
CA GLY A 157 16.46 -0.07 3.63
C GLY A 157 15.87 -0.21 5.03
N ALA A 158 16.59 -0.81 5.99
CA ALA A 158 16.19 -0.83 7.39
C ALA A 158 16.64 0.43 8.13
N ASN A 159 15.80 0.91 9.04
CA ASN A 159 16.18 1.97 9.98
C ASN A 159 16.91 1.34 11.16
N PHE A 160 18.05 1.92 11.54
CA PHE A 160 18.75 1.58 12.78
C PHE A 160 18.51 2.69 13.79
N LEU A 161 18.18 2.31 15.02
CA LEU A 161 18.22 3.24 16.15
C LEU A 161 19.66 3.25 16.70
N PRO A 162 20.22 4.44 17.02
CA PRO A 162 21.54 4.55 17.63
C PRO A 162 21.60 3.95 19.04
#